data_AF-A0A840UFB4-F1
#
_entry.id   AF-A0A840UFB4-F1
#
_cell.length_a   1.000
_cell.length_b   1.000
_cell.length_c   1.000
_cell.angle_alpha   90.00
_cell.angle_beta   90.00
_cell.angle_gamma   90.00
#
_symmetry.space_group_name_H-M   'P 1'
#
loop_
_entity.id
_entity.type
_entity.pdbx_description
1 polymer ?
#
loop_
_entity_poly.entity_id
_entity_poly.type
_entity_poly.pdbx_seq_one_letter_code
_entity_poly.pdbx_strand_id
1 'polypeptide(L)'
;MNDYDLQYPQAISLLEEGLEESLQFFSFPEIDARKISSTNLLERLNKEIRRRTKVVGIFPSMDSYIRLVTSYLIEYSEDWSSGRSYINPKVITDLILAKSA
;
A
#
# COMPACT_ATOMS: atom_id res chain seq x y z
N MET A 1 -12.12 24.38 18.57
CA MET A 1 -10.75 24.30 18.03
C MET A 1 -10.35 22.85 18.19
N ASN A 2 -9.93 22.17 17.13
CA ASN A 2 -9.49 20.78 17.28
C ASN A 2 -8.23 20.83 18.16
N ASP A 3 -8.15 19.99 19.20
CA ASP A 3 -7.03 20.05 20.17
C ASP A 3 -5.65 19.88 19.50
N TYR A 4 -5.62 19.33 18.28
CA TYR A 4 -4.43 19.09 17.47
C TYR A 4 -4.01 20.25 16.56
N ASP A 5 -4.86 21.25 16.32
CA ASP A 5 -4.56 22.35 15.38
C ASP A 5 -3.31 23.12 15.82
N LEU A 6 -3.15 23.31 17.13
CA LEU A 6 -2.01 24.00 17.72
C LEU A 6 -0.80 23.07 17.93
N GLN A 7 -1.04 21.78 18.12
CA GLN A 7 0.03 20.83 18.47
C GLN A 7 0.75 20.28 17.23
N TYR A 8 0.01 20.06 16.13
CA TYR A 8 0.54 19.45 14.91
C TYR A 8 0.06 20.19 13.64
N PRO A 9 0.34 21.50 13.51
CA PRO A 9 -0.21 22.32 12.43
C PRO A 9 0.15 21.80 11.02
N GLN A 10 1.34 21.24 10.84
CA GLN A 10 1.76 20.66 9.57
C GLN A 10 0.98 19.38 9.21
N ALA A 11 0.68 18.55 10.19
CA ALA A 11 -0.08 17.32 9.95
C ALA A 11 -1.54 17.65 9.60
N ILE A 12 -2.12 18.66 10.25
CA ILE A 12 -3.46 19.16 9.92
C ILE A 12 -3.50 19.72 8.49
N SER A 13 -2.56 20.61 8.13
CA SER A 13 -2.46 21.15 6.76
C SER A 13 -2.39 20.05 5.71
N LEU A 14 -1.56 19.03 5.95
CA LEU A 14 -1.42 17.89 5.03
C LEU A 14 -2.71 17.08 4.88
N LEU A 15 -3.44 16.84 5.97
CA LEU A 15 -4.71 16.12 5.95
C LEU A 15 -5.82 16.94 5.28
N GLU A 16 -5.83 18.25 5.49
CA GLU A 16 -6.78 19.16 4.84
C GLU A 16 -6.53 19.24 3.33
N GLU A 17 -5.27 19.40 2.93
CA GLU A 17 -4.86 19.45 1.52
C GLU A 17 -5.15 18.13 0.78
N GLY A 18 -4.91 16.99 1.42
CA GLY A 18 -5.12 15.65 0.84
C GLY A 18 -6.49 15.03 1.12
N LEU A 19 -7.44 15.80 1.64
CA LEU A 19 -8.74 15.26 2.08
C LEU A 19 -9.49 14.59 0.93
N GLU A 20 -9.54 15.22 -0.24
CA GLU A 20 -10.27 14.72 -1.40
C GLU A 20 -9.71 13.36 -1.88
N GLU A 21 -8.39 13.27 -2.01
CA GLU A 21 -7.70 12.03 -2.38
C GLU A 21 -7.89 10.95 -1.32
N SER A 22 -7.87 11.32 -0.03
CA SER A 22 -8.07 10.38 1.06
C SER A 22 -9.47 9.76 1.05
N LEU A 23 -10.48 10.47 0.53
CA LEU A 23 -11.86 10.01 0.47
C LEU A 23 -12.18 9.24 -0.82
N GLN A 24 -11.25 9.17 -1.79
CA GLN A 24 -11.47 8.54 -3.09
C GLN A 24 -11.92 7.08 -2.99
N PHE A 25 -11.56 6.36 -1.93
CA PHE A 25 -11.96 4.97 -1.74
C PHE A 25 -13.48 4.79 -1.58
N PHE A 26 -14.23 5.84 -1.19
CA PHE A 26 -15.70 5.79 -1.14
C PHE A 26 -16.35 5.70 -2.52
N SER A 27 -15.63 6.02 -3.59
CA SER A 27 -16.10 5.94 -4.97
C SER A 27 -16.19 4.50 -5.51
N PHE A 28 -15.88 3.48 -4.70
CA PHE A 28 -15.88 2.07 -5.09
C PHE A 28 -16.81 1.24 -4.18
N PRO A 29 -18.15 1.40 -4.27
CA PRO A 29 -19.09 0.75 -3.36
C PRO A 29 -19.08 -0.79 -3.44
N GLU A 30 -18.57 -1.37 -4.53
CA GLU A 30 -18.44 -2.81 -4.75
C GLU A 30 -17.28 -3.43 -3.93
N ILE A 31 -16.37 -2.60 -3.41
CA ILE A 31 -15.21 -3.02 -2.61
C ILE A 31 -15.41 -2.54 -1.18
N ASP A 32 -15.13 -3.42 -0.20
CA ASP A 32 -15.12 -3.01 1.22
C ASP A 32 -14.09 -1.88 1.44
N ALA A 33 -14.58 -0.70 1.81
CA ALA A 33 -13.77 0.49 2.06
C ALA A 33 -12.59 0.22 3.01
N ARG A 34 -12.75 -0.66 4.01
CA ARG A 34 -11.68 -1.03 4.95
C ARG A 34 -10.53 -1.74 4.27
N LYS A 35 -10.78 -2.44 3.16
CA LYS A 35 -9.73 -3.11 2.40
C LYS A 35 -8.90 -2.13 1.59
N ILE A 36 -9.51 -1.07 1.08
CA ILE A 36 -8.83 -0.03 0.30
C ILE A 36 -8.07 0.93 1.24
N SER A 37 -8.70 1.36 2.34
CA SER A 37 -8.11 2.32 3.26
C SER A 37 -7.02 1.73 4.18
N SER A 38 -6.91 0.41 4.28
CA SER A 38 -5.90 -0.23 5.12
C SER A 38 -4.51 -0.22 4.49
N THR A 39 -3.53 0.27 5.24
CA THR A 39 -2.10 0.21 4.90
C THR A 39 -1.41 -1.07 5.40
N ASN A 40 -2.11 -1.95 6.11
CA ASN A 40 -1.53 -3.12 6.79
C ASN A 40 -0.68 -4.01 5.87
N LEU A 41 -1.16 -4.24 4.65
CA LEU A 41 -0.45 -5.08 3.67
C LEU A 41 0.86 -4.42 3.22
N LEU A 42 0.81 -3.11 2.92
CA LEU A 42 1.95 -2.31 2.51
C LEU A 42 2.98 -2.18 3.65
N GLU A 43 2.51 -1.94 4.88
CA GLU A 43 3.35 -1.87 6.06
C GLU A 43 4.04 -3.20 6.35
N ARG A 44 3.33 -4.33 6.22
CA ARG A 44 3.92 -5.67 6.35
C ARG A 44 5.00 -5.91 5.29
N LEU A 45 4.72 -5.55 4.04
CA LEU A 45 5.67 -5.67 2.93
C LEU A 45 6.94 -4.85 3.20
N ASN A 46 6.77 -3.57 3.56
CA ASN A 46 7.87 -2.66 3.87
C ASN A 46 8.68 -3.12 5.09
N LYS A 47 8.02 -3.65 6.12
CA LYS A 47 8.68 -4.21 7.29
C LYS A 47 9.57 -5.39 6.93
N GLU A 48 9.11 -6.27 6.03
CA GLU A 48 9.89 -7.43 5.60
C GLU A 48 11.07 -7.03 4.71
N ILE A 49 10.89 -6.06 3.81
CA ILE A 49 12.00 -5.46 3.04
C ILE A 49 13.07 -4.90 4.00
N ARG A 50 12.65 -4.11 5.01
CA ARG A 50 13.57 -3.56 6.04
C ARG A 50 14.24 -4.67 6.85
N ARG A 51 13.52 -5.74 7.20
CA ARG A 51 14.08 -6.88 7.95
C ARG A 51 15.17 -7.60 7.15
N ARG A 52 14.91 -7.93 5.89
CA ARG A 52 15.85 -8.66 5.01
C ARG A 52 17.08 -7.81 4.67
N THR A 53 16.89 -6.53 4.40
CA THR A 53 17.99 -5.60 4.09
C THR A 53 18.86 -5.29 5.32
N LYS A 54 18.26 -5.22 6.52
CA LYS A 54 18.99 -5.02 7.79
C LYS A 54 20.01 -6.12 8.08
N VAL A 55 19.76 -7.37 7.67
CA VAL A 55 20.71 -8.49 7.86
C VAL A 55 21.99 -8.30 7.05
N VAL A 56 21.89 -7.67 5.88
CA VAL A 56 23.06 -7.39 5.02
C VAL A 56 23.85 -6.18 5.54
N GLY A 57 23.17 -5.19 6.11
CA GLY A 57 23.79 -3.98 6.69
C GLY A 57 24.27 -2.99 5.62
N ILE A 58 25.32 -3.34 4.87
CA ILE A 58 25.90 -2.50 3.81
C ILE A 58 25.94 -3.29 2.50
N PHE A 59 25.39 -2.71 1.44
CA PHE A 59 25.41 -3.30 0.11
C PHE A 59 26.61 -2.81 -0.71
N PRO A 60 27.25 -3.69 -1.51
CA PRO A 60 28.38 -3.30 -2.34
C PRO A 60 27.98 -2.48 -3.58
N SER A 61 26.69 -2.51 -3.97
CA SER A 61 26.14 -1.69 -5.06
C SER A 61 24.61 -1.58 -4.95
N MET A 62 24.04 -0.60 -5.65
CA MET A 62 22.57 -0.46 -5.78
C MET A 62 21.94 -1.69 -6.44
N ASP A 63 22.59 -2.26 -7.46
CA ASP A 63 22.12 -3.49 -8.11
C ASP A 63 22.01 -4.66 -7.15
N SER A 64 22.94 -4.78 -6.21
CA SER A 64 22.92 -5.84 -5.19
C SER A 64 21.72 -5.69 -4.25
N TYR A 65 21.36 -4.46 -3.89
CA TYR A 65 20.16 -4.15 -3.11
C TYR A 65 18.88 -4.48 -3.88
N ILE A 66 18.80 -4.00 -5.14
CA ILE A 66 17.66 -4.25 -6.02
C ILE A 66 17.45 -5.75 -6.20
N ARG A 67 18.52 -6.54 -6.45
CA ARG A 67 18.42 -7.99 -6.58
C ARG A 67 17.80 -8.64 -5.36
N LEU A 68 18.25 -8.30 -4.15
CA LEU A 68 17.69 -8.87 -2.92
C LEU A 68 16.20 -8.53 -2.77
N VAL A 69 15.84 -7.26 -2.93
CA VAL A 69 14.45 -6.80 -2.79
C VAL A 69 13.57 -7.44 -3.85
N THR A 70 14.00 -7.44 -5.11
CA THR A 70 13.25 -8.03 -6.22
C THR A 70 13.07 -9.54 -6.04
N SER A 71 14.10 -10.29 -5.65
CA SER A 71 13.97 -11.72 -5.38
C SER A 71 12.92 -12.00 -4.30
N TYR A 72 12.87 -11.18 -3.24
CA TYR A 72 11.82 -11.30 -2.22
C TYR A 72 10.44 -10.90 -2.77
N LEU A 73 10.33 -9.85 -3.58
CA LEU A 73 9.05 -9.44 -4.15
C LEU A 73 8.47 -10.49 -5.11
N ILE A 74 9.33 -11.22 -5.84
CA ILE A 74 8.91 -12.35 -6.68
C ILE A 74 8.33 -13.46 -5.80
N GLU A 75 9.07 -13.91 -4.78
CA GLU A 75 8.60 -14.91 -3.79
C GLU A 75 7.27 -14.49 -3.15
N TYR A 76 7.18 -13.23 -2.70
CA TYR A 76 5.97 -12.68 -2.10
C TYR A 76 4.78 -12.65 -3.06
N SER A 77 5.02 -12.35 -4.34
CA SER A 77 3.97 -12.34 -5.36
C SER A 77 3.46 -13.74 -5.67
N GLU A 78 4.35 -14.74 -5.71
CA GLU A 78 3.99 -16.14 -5.91
C GLU A 78 3.13 -16.65 -4.74
N ASP A 79 3.56 -16.40 -3.50
CA ASP A 79 2.80 -16.71 -2.29
C ASP A 79 1.42 -16.03 -2.30
N TRP A 80 1.36 -14.77 -2.71
CA TRP A 80 0.10 -14.05 -2.77
C TRP A 80 -0.84 -14.59 -3.84
N SER A 81 -0.30 -15.02 -4.99
CA SER A 81 -1.09 -15.61 -6.08
C SER A 81 -1.73 -16.96 -5.72
N SER A 82 -1.10 -17.71 -4.81
CA SER A 82 -1.60 -19.01 -4.32
C SER A 82 -2.51 -18.91 -3.10
N GLY A 83 -2.52 -17.74 -2.43
CA GLY A 83 -3.33 -17.46 -1.25
C GLY A 83 -4.78 -17.04 -1.55
N ARG A 84 -5.55 -16.77 -0.48
CA ARG A 84 -6.90 -16.23 -0.61
C ARG A 84 -6.85 -14.79 -1.11
N SER A 85 -7.53 -14.50 -2.22
CA SER A 85 -7.55 -13.15 -2.79
C SER A 85 -8.12 -12.13 -1.79
N TYR A 86 -7.39 -11.02 -1.62
CA TYR A 86 -7.75 -9.96 -0.70
C TYR A 86 -8.98 -9.19 -1.17
N ILE A 87 -9.07 -8.91 -2.48
CA ILE A 87 -10.25 -8.33 -3.16
C ILE A 87 -10.72 -9.34 -4.21
N ASN A 88 -12.03 -9.49 -4.39
CA ASN A 88 -12.57 -10.41 -5.39
C ASN A 88 -12.12 -9.96 -6.81
N PRO A 89 -11.38 -10.80 -7.56
CA PRO A 89 -10.88 -10.43 -8.89
C PRO A 89 -11.98 -10.00 -9.86
N LYS A 90 -13.19 -10.61 -9.77
CA LYS A 90 -14.33 -10.24 -10.63
C LYS A 90 -14.71 -8.77 -10.47
N VAL A 91 -14.81 -8.30 -9.22
CA VAL A 91 -15.15 -6.90 -8.91
C VAL A 91 -14.13 -5.95 -9.53
N ILE A 92 -12.84 -6.30 -9.47
CA ILE A 92 -11.78 -5.49 -10.09
C ILE A 92 -11.94 -5.47 -11.62
N THR A 93 -12.18 -6.63 -12.24
CA THR A 93 -12.37 -6.71 -13.69
C THR A 93 -13.59 -5.90 -14.15
N ASP A 94 -14.71 -6.01 -13.44
CA ASP A 94 -15.94 -5.29 -13.75
C ASP A 94 -15.73 -3.77 -13.66
N LEU A 95 -15.03 -3.29 -12.63
CA LEU A 95 -14.68 -1.88 -12.47
C LEU A 95 -13.75 -1.35 -13.58
N ILE A 96 -12.77 -2.14 -14.01
CA ILE A 96 -11.84 -1.75 -15.09
C ILE A 96 -12.60 -1.63 -16.42
N LEU A 97 -13.49 -2.60 -16.71
CA LEU A 97 -14.30 -2.59 -17.92
C LEU A 97 -15.28 -1.42 -17.94
N ALA A 98 -15.96 -1.15 -16.81
CA ALA A 98 -16.89 -0.04 -16.68
C ALA A 98 -16.22 1.34 -16.86
N LYS A 99 -14.93 1.46 -16.53
CA LYS A 99 -14.15 2.70 -16.69
C LYS A 99 -13.57 2.88 -18.10
N SER A 100 -13.58 1.83 -18.92
CA SER A 100 -13.02 1.82 -20.28
C SER A 100 -14.06 2.03 -21.37
N ALA A 101 -15.34 2.09 -21.01
CA ALA A 101 -16.49 2.39 -21.86
C ALA A 101 -16.92 3.85 -21.70
#